data_AF-A0A7S1U5E0-F1
#
_entry.id   AF-A0A7S1U5E0-F1
#
_cell.length_a   1.000
_cell.length_b   1.000
_cell.length_c   1.000
_cell.angle_alpha   90.00
_cell.angle_beta   90.00
_cell.angle_gamma   90.00
#
_symmetry.space_group_name_H-M   'P 1'
#
loop_
_entity.id
_entity.type
_entity.pdbx_description
1 polymer ?
#
loop_
_entity_poly.entity_id
_entity_poly.type
_entity_poly.pdbx_seq_one_letter_code
_entity_poly.pdbx_strand_id
1 'polypeptide(L)'
;KMRVLSAVPLLAAAVSAKVYFQEDFNDADWESRWVVPTKWKSESELGTWSHTAGKWYGDEDDKGIQTGPDARFFGLSAKMPDAINNKGKDLVISYSVKMEDRVGFLFWS
;
A
#
# COMPACT_ATOMS: atom_id res chain seq x y z
N LYS A 1 -31.76 -44.72 33.21
CA LYS A 1 -30.72 -44.95 32.18
C LYS A 1 -30.26 -43.58 31.67
N MET A 2 -29.19 -43.03 32.25
CA MET A 2 -28.78 -41.62 32.05
C MET A 2 -27.83 -41.54 30.85
N ARG A 3 -28.16 -40.70 29.85
CA ARG A 3 -27.30 -40.45 28.69
C ARG A 3 -26.40 -39.26 29.00
N VAL A 4 -25.11 -39.50 29.10
CA VAL A 4 -24.09 -38.45 29.23
C VAL A 4 -23.93 -37.79 27.85
N LEU A 5 -24.26 -36.51 27.73
CA LEU A 5 -23.97 -35.69 26.56
C LEU A 5 -22.57 -35.11 26.75
N SER A 6 -21.56 -35.68 26.08
CA SER A 6 -20.21 -35.10 26.03
C SER A 6 -20.23 -33.84 25.17
N ALA A 7 -19.96 -32.68 25.79
CA ALA A 7 -19.66 -31.45 25.07
C ALA A 7 -18.18 -31.46 24.68
N VAL A 8 -17.89 -31.43 23.37
CA VAL A 8 -16.54 -31.27 22.84
C VAL A 8 -16.20 -29.77 22.88
N PRO A 9 -15.16 -29.32 23.62
CA PRO A 9 -14.77 -27.93 23.60
C PRO A 9 -14.04 -27.63 22.29
N LEU A 10 -14.60 -26.71 21.50
CA LEU A 10 -13.96 -26.19 20.29
C LEU A 10 -12.83 -25.24 20.73
N LEU A 11 -11.57 -25.68 20.66
CA LEU A 11 -10.43 -24.79 20.86
C LEU A 11 -10.30 -23.87 19.63
N ALA A 12 -10.75 -22.62 19.76
CA ALA A 12 -10.41 -21.57 18.82
C ALA A 12 -8.94 -21.16 19.05
N ALA A 13 -8.05 -21.53 18.13
CA ALA A 13 -6.69 -21.01 18.13
C ALA A 13 -6.72 -19.53 17.70
N ALA A 14 -6.20 -18.63 18.53
CA ALA A 14 -6.02 -17.23 18.16
C ALA A 14 -4.82 -17.12 17.19
N VAL A 15 -5.07 -16.68 15.96
CA VAL A 15 -4.00 -16.29 15.03
C VAL A 15 -3.72 -14.80 15.22
N SER A 16 -2.43 -14.43 15.30
CA SER A 16 -1.99 -13.04 15.44
C SER A 16 -0.94 -12.74 14.38
N ALA A 17 -1.12 -11.65 13.64
CA ALA A 17 -0.17 -11.17 12.65
C ALA A 17 0.37 -9.80 13.09
N LYS A 18 1.69 -9.60 12.97
CA LYS A 18 2.30 -8.29 13.23
C LYS A 18 2.25 -7.46 11.95
N VAL A 19 1.56 -6.31 12.02
CA VAL A 19 1.59 -5.28 10.97
C VAL A 19 2.81 -4.40 11.21
N TYR A 20 3.74 -4.37 10.25
CA TYR A 20 4.95 -3.56 10.34
C TYR A 20 4.80 -2.18 9.69
N PHE A 21 3.97 -2.09 8.66
CA PHE A 21 3.69 -0.87 7.92
C PHE A 21 2.30 -0.99 7.31
N GLN A 22 1.52 0.08 7.36
CA GLN A 22 0.21 0.19 6.74
C GLN A 22 0.03 1.65 6.31
N GLU A 23 -0.44 1.84 5.09
CA GLU A 23 -0.81 3.14 4.54
C GLU A 23 -2.09 2.94 3.72
N ASP A 24 -3.14 3.62 4.16
CA ASP A 24 -4.46 3.56 3.53
C ASP A 24 -4.80 4.86 2.78
N PHE A 25 -3.95 5.90 2.90
CA PHE A 25 -4.16 7.22 2.29
C PHE A 25 -5.57 7.80 2.58
N ASN A 26 -6.10 7.57 3.78
CA ASN A 26 -7.42 8.04 4.19
C ASN A 26 -7.40 9.45 4.83
N ASP A 27 -6.24 10.10 4.86
CA ASP A 27 -6.03 11.42 5.45
C ASP A 27 -5.14 12.31 4.56
N ALA A 28 -5.27 13.62 4.73
CA ALA A 28 -4.47 14.61 4.01
C ALA A 28 -3.03 14.71 4.51
N ASP A 29 -2.73 14.20 5.71
CA ASP A 29 -1.41 14.28 6.34
C ASP A 29 -0.44 13.20 5.80
N TRP A 30 -0.81 12.45 4.77
CA TRP A 30 0.06 11.45 4.13
C TRP A 30 1.40 12.03 3.66
N GLU A 31 1.44 13.31 3.25
CA GLU A 31 2.68 14.00 2.85
C GLU A 31 3.71 14.09 3.99
N SER A 32 3.28 14.00 5.25
CA SER A 32 4.19 13.97 6.39
C SER A 32 4.89 12.60 6.56
N ARG A 33 4.30 11.53 6.02
CA ARG A 33 4.79 10.14 6.13
C ARG A 33 5.66 9.73 4.95
N TRP A 34 5.46 10.38 3.80
CA TRP A 34 6.13 10.05 2.54
C TRP A 34 7.07 11.16 2.08
N VAL A 35 8.26 10.78 1.62
CA VAL A 35 9.31 11.70 1.22
C VAL A 35 9.74 11.42 -0.21
N VAL A 36 9.77 12.46 -1.04
CA VAL A 36 10.34 12.44 -2.39
C VAL A 36 11.88 12.50 -2.30
N PRO A 37 12.62 11.58 -2.95
CA PRO A 37 14.06 11.53 -2.84
C PRO A 37 14.72 12.69 -3.59
N THR A 38 15.53 13.49 -2.89
CA THR A 38 16.20 14.69 -3.46
C THR A 38 17.57 14.42 -4.07
N LYS A 39 18.15 13.23 -3.86
CA LYS A 39 19.54 12.90 -4.26
C LYS A 39 19.67 12.04 -5.51
N TRP A 40 18.58 11.43 -5.98
CA TRP A 40 18.62 10.49 -7.12
C TRP A 40 18.45 11.21 -8.47
N LYS A 41 17.59 12.23 -8.52
CA LYS A 41 17.23 12.99 -9.72
C LYS A 41 17.07 14.47 -9.38
N SER A 42 17.25 15.33 -10.38
CA SER A 42 16.96 16.76 -10.21
C SER A 42 15.46 16.99 -10.05
N GLU A 43 15.06 18.06 -9.36
CA GLU A 43 13.65 18.43 -9.20
C GLU A 43 12.94 18.58 -10.55
N SER A 44 13.65 19.04 -11.58
CA SER A 44 13.11 19.19 -12.94
C SER A 44 12.85 17.86 -13.66
N GLU A 45 13.42 16.74 -13.20
CA GLU A 45 13.22 15.40 -13.77
C GLU A 45 12.15 14.61 -13.01
N LEU A 46 11.84 15.00 -11.77
CA LEU A 46 10.90 14.31 -10.90
C LEU A 46 9.46 14.67 -11.25
N GLY A 47 8.59 13.66 -11.17
CA GLY A 47 7.15 13.84 -11.29
C GLY A 47 6.53 14.28 -9.97
N THR A 48 5.30 14.77 -10.04
CA THR A 48 4.52 15.16 -8.87
C THR A 48 3.58 14.04 -8.44
N TRP A 49 3.14 14.07 -7.19
CA TRP A 49 2.16 13.14 -6.65
C TRP A 49 0.89 13.91 -6.29
N SER A 50 -0.27 13.31 -6.48
CA SER A 50 -1.56 13.87 -6.05
C SER A 50 -2.34 12.85 -5.24
N HIS A 51 -3.14 13.33 -4.29
CA HIS A 51 -4.02 12.51 -3.46
C HIS A 51 -5.43 12.52 -4.02
N THR A 52 -5.90 11.38 -4.52
CA THR A 52 -7.15 11.32 -5.31
C THR A 52 -7.71 9.90 -5.37
N ALA A 53 -9.03 9.78 -5.50
CA ALA A 53 -9.72 8.53 -5.85
C ALA A 53 -9.67 8.24 -7.37
N GLY A 54 -9.20 9.22 -8.14
CA GLY A 54 -9.05 9.16 -9.59
C GLY A 54 -10.35 9.46 -10.35
N LYS A 55 -10.40 9.11 -11.63
CA LYS A 55 -11.52 9.45 -12.54
C LYS A 55 -12.79 8.62 -12.30
N TRP A 56 -12.65 7.39 -11.84
CA TRP A 56 -13.77 6.47 -11.61
C TRP A 56 -13.52 5.68 -10.34
N TYR A 57 -14.43 5.71 -9.36
CA TYR A 57 -14.21 5.09 -8.06
C TYR A 57 -15.49 4.43 -7.54
N GLY A 58 -15.33 3.46 -6.63
CA GLY A 58 -16.45 2.85 -5.92
C GLY A 58 -16.95 3.76 -4.80
N ASP A 59 -16.01 4.29 -4.02
CA ASP A 59 -16.21 5.32 -3.00
C ASP A 59 -15.26 6.51 -3.25
N GLU A 60 -15.70 7.75 -3.01
CA GLU A 60 -14.86 8.96 -3.15
C GLU A 60 -13.75 9.00 -2.08
N ASP A 61 -13.98 8.31 -0.96
CA ASP A 61 -13.02 8.17 0.13
C ASP A 61 -11.95 7.10 -0.14
N ASP A 62 -12.09 6.28 -1.19
CA ASP A 62 -11.08 5.31 -1.65
C ASP A 62 -9.92 6.02 -2.37
N LYS A 63 -9.27 6.95 -1.67
CA LYS A 63 -8.17 7.75 -2.20
C LYS A 63 -6.86 6.98 -2.15
N GLY A 64 -5.98 7.32 -3.08
CA GLY A 64 -4.59 6.88 -3.08
C GLY A 64 -3.70 7.99 -3.62
N ILE A 65 -2.43 7.66 -3.85
CA ILE A 65 -1.50 8.54 -4.55
C ILE A 65 -1.49 8.24 -6.04
N GLN A 66 -1.58 9.29 -6.85
CA GLN A 66 -1.51 9.22 -8.30
C GLN A 66 -0.27 9.95 -8.80
N THR A 67 0.40 9.35 -9.78
CA THR A 67 1.53 9.97 -10.47
C THR A 67 1.05 11.06 -11.42
N GLY A 68 1.69 12.22 -11.36
CA GLY A 68 1.49 13.35 -12.26
C GLY A 68 2.21 13.19 -13.61
N PRO A 69 2.67 14.29 -14.24
CA PRO A 69 2.89 14.40 -15.68
C PRO A 69 3.69 13.23 -16.29
N ASP A 70 3.31 12.86 -17.52
CA ASP A 70 3.95 11.80 -18.29
C ASP A 70 5.46 12.02 -18.48
N ALA A 71 6.17 10.93 -18.71
CA ALA A 71 7.61 10.92 -19.00
C ALA A 71 8.48 11.56 -17.90
N ARG A 72 8.09 11.38 -16.63
CA ARG A 72 8.86 11.79 -15.46
C ARG A 72 9.37 10.59 -14.65
N PHE A 73 10.37 10.84 -13.81
CA PHE A 73 10.83 9.86 -12.82
C PHE A 73 10.03 10.02 -11.53
N PHE A 74 9.58 8.90 -10.96
CA PHE A 74 8.82 8.89 -9.71
C PHE A 74 9.65 8.20 -8.63
N GLY A 75 9.79 8.89 -7.50
CA GLY A 75 10.39 8.35 -6.30
C GLY A 75 9.58 8.82 -5.11
N LEU A 76 9.23 7.88 -4.23
CA LEU A 76 8.55 8.16 -2.98
C LEU A 76 8.93 7.07 -1.99
N SER A 77 9.21 7.47 -0.75
CA SER A 77 9.62 6.55 0.30
C SER A 77 8.99 6.93 1.62
N ALA A 78 8.49 5.95 2.37
CA ALA A 78 8.04 6.13 3.74
C ALA A 78 8.99 5.43 4.70
N LYS A 79 9.21 6.03 5.87
CA LYS A 79 10.00 5.42 6.92
C LYS A 79 9.14 4.37 7.64
N MET A 80 9.66 3.15 7.77
CA MET A 80 9.01 2.12 8.58
C MET A 80 9.15 2.46 10.08
N PRO A 81 8.09 2.31 10.89
CA PRO A 81 8.15 2.53 12.34
C PRO A 81 9.16 1.61 13.03
N ASP A 82 9.16 0.33 12.65
CA ASP A 82 10.03 -0.71 13.20
C ASP A 82 10.97 -1.26 12.12
N ALA A 83 12.19 -1.65 12.52
CA ALA A 83 13.05 -2.43 11.65
C ALA A 83 12.47 -3.85 11.45
N ILE A 84 12.44 -4.31 10.20
CA ILE A 84 11.96 -5.66 9.87
C ILE A 84 13.13 -6.65 9.93
N ASN A 85 12.91 -7.78 10.61
CA ASN A 85 13.74 -8.97 10.49
C ASN A 85 12.81 -10.19 10.32
N ASN A 86 12.77 -10.73 9.10
CA ASN A 86 11.92 -11.86 8.72
C ASN A 86 12.65 -13.21 8.72
N LYS A 87 13.84 -13.33 9.33
CA LYS A 87 14.55 -14.61 9.37
C LYS A 87 13.70 -15.68 10.06
N GLY A 88 13.32 -16.72 9.31
CA GLY A 88 12.49 -17.83 9.81
C GLY A 88 11.01 -17.47 10.03
N LYS A 89 10.53 -16.35 9.45
CA LYS A 89 9.13 -15.92 9.50
C LYS A 89 8.66 -15.54 8.09
N ASP A 90 7.37 -15.70 7.84
CA ASP A 90 6.78 -15.23 6.59
C ASP A 90 6.68 -13.69 6.59
N LEU A 91 7.01 -13.09 5.46
CA LEU A 91 6.85 -11.66 5.19
C LEU A 91 5.87 -11.51 4.03
N VAL A 92 4.81 -10.74 4.27
CA VAL A 92 3.82 -10.40 3.24
C VAL A 92 3.92 -8.92 2.96
N ILE A 93 4.01 -8.58 1.68
CA ILE A 93 3.93 -7.21 1.17
C ILE A 93 2.73 -7.20 0.23
N SER A 94 1.75 -6.34 0.51
CA SER A 94 0.53 -6.20 -0.27
C SER A 94 0.27 -4.73 -0.54
N TYR A 95 -0.10 -4.40 -1.77
CA TYR A 95 -0.47 -3.06 -2.19
C TYR A 95 -1.42 -3.15 -3.39
N SER A 96 -2.28 -2.15 -3.53
CA SER A 96 -3.22 -2.05 -4.65
C SER A 96 -2.69 -1.07 -5.70
N VAL A 97 -2.81 -1.43 -6.98
CA VAL A 97 -2.45 -0.56 -8.11
C VAL A 97 -3.63 -0.44 -9.05
N LYS A 98 -3.91 0.80 -9.45
CA LYS A 98 -4.93 1.13 -10.43
C LYS A 98 -4.30 1.90 -11.58
N MET A 99 -4.45 1.38 -12.80
CA MET A 99 -4.07 2.08 -14.03
C MET A 99 -5.33 2.69 -14.63
N GLU A 100 -5.56 3.97 -14.38
CA GLU A 100 -6.76 4.67 -14.87
C GLU A 100 -6.70 5.03 -16.34
N ASP A 101 -5.50 5.40 -16.81
CA ASP A 101 -5.24 5.73 -18.20
C ASP A 101 -4.54 4.54 -18.88
N ARG A 102 -5.03 4.17 -20.06
CA ARG A 102 -4.34 3.21 -20.93
C ARG A 102 -3.11 3.89 -21.50
N VAL A 103 -1.96 3.72 -20.85
CA VAL A 103 -0.69 4.12 -21.44
C VAL A 103 -0.45 3.22 -22.65
N GLY A 104 -0.71 3.74 -23.84
CA GLY A 104 -0.33 3.09 -25.09
C GLY A 104 1.20 3.02 -25.14
N PHE A 105 1.76 1.88 -24.74
CA PHE A 105 3.16 1.56 -25.00
C PHE A 105 3.32 1.43 -26.52
N LEU A 106 3.72 2.52 -27.19
CA LEU A 106 4.25 2.45 -28.54
C LEU A 106 5.65 1.83 -28.45
N PHE A 107 5.71 0.50 -28.47
CA PHE A 107 6.92 -0.20 -28.89
C PHE A 107 7.03 -0.03 -30.41
N TRP A 108 8.01 0.72 -30.87
CA TRP A 108 8.49 0.58 -32.25
C TRP A 108 9.56 -0.52 -32.26
N SER A 109 9.46 -1.44 -33.21
CA SER A 109 10.43 -2.52 -33.48
C SER A 109 11.71 -1.98 -34.10
#